data_AF-A0AAU2V369-F1
#
_entry.id   AF-A0AAU2V369-F1
#
_cell.length_a   1.000
_cell.length_b   1.000
_cell.length_c   1.000
_cell.angle_alpha   90.00
_cell.angle_beta   90.00
_cell.angle_gamma   90.00
#
_symmetry.space_group_name_H-M   'P 1'
#
loop_
_entity.id
_entity.type
_entity.pdbx_description
1 polymer ?
#
loop_
_entity_poly.entity_id
_entity_poly.type
_entity_poly.pdbx_seq_one_letter_code
_entity_poly.pdbx_strand_id
1 'polypeptide(L)' 'MEMQAWRDAWARAEGASNALREVLQGLGFPEPVWAAIRPQVHYRGTAQVHVGVIDAGRVEELAEALRGSADPRPPAR' A
#
# COMPACT_ATOMS: atom_id res chain seq x y z
N MET A 1 -22.67 -7.37 -6.89
CA MET A 1 -21.63 -8.23 -6.29
C MET A 1 -22.25 -9.02 -5.17
N GLU A 2 -21.97 -10.32 -5.08
CA GLU A 2 -22.33 -11.15 -3.94
C GLU A 2 -21.73 -10.58 -2.64
N MET A 3 -22.47 -10.63 -1.53
CA MET A 3 -22.00 -10.08 -0.25
C MET A 3 -20.71 -10.75 0.22
N GLN A 4 -20.54 -12.05 -0.04
CA GLN A 4 -19.32 -12.76 0.30
C GLN A 4 -18.12 -12.26 -0.54
N ALA A 5 -18.30 -12.10 -1.85
CA ALA A 5 -17.25 -11.58 -2.72
C ALA A 5 -16.82 -10.15 -2.32
N TRP A 6 -17.76 -9.32 -1.84
CA TRP A 6 -17.44 -8.00 -1.31
C TRP A 6 -16.60 -8.07 -0.02
N ARG A 7 -16.95 -8.97 0.90
CA ARG A 7 -16.19 -9.18 2.16
C ARG A 7 -14.77 -9.67 1.88
N ASP A 8 -14.62 -10.60 0.95
CA ASP A 8 -13.31 -11.13 0.57
C ASP A 8 -12.43 -10.04 -0.07
N ALA A 9 -13.02 -9.19 -0.93
CA ALA A 9 -12.34 -8.04 -1.50
C ALA A 9 -11.94 -7.01 -0.42
N TRP A 10 -12.81 -6.77 0.57
CA TRP A 10 -12.52 -5.89 1.70
C TRP A 10 -11.36 -6.40 2.54
N ALA A 11 -11.37 -7.68 2.92
CA ALA A 11 -10.30 -8.30 3.70
C ALA A 11 -8.94 -8.20 2.99
N ARG A 12 -8.92 -8.39 1.66
CA ARG A 12 -7.70 -8.19 0.84
C ARG A 12 -7.22 -6.74 0.85
N ALA A 13 -8.13 -5.78 0.71
CA ALA A 13 -7.79 -4.35 0.75
C ALA A 13 -7.24 -3.95 2.13
N GLU A 14 -7.83 -4.47 3.21
CA GLU A 14 -7.38 -4.23 4.58
C GLU A 14 -5.99 -4.81 4.84
N GLY A 15 -5.75 -6.06 4.45
CA GLY A 15 -4.43 -6.69 4.55
C GLY A 15 -3.35 -5.91 3.79
N ALA A 16 -3.64 -5.49 2.56
CA ALA A 16 -2.72 -4.67 1.76
C ALA A 16 -2.47 -3.29 2.39
N SER A 17 -3.49 -2.68 2.98
CA SER A 17 -3.38 -1.39 3.69
C SER A 17 -2.48 -1.52 4.93
N ASN A 18 -2.65 -2.59 5.71
CA ASN A 18 -1.84 -2.84 6.91
C ASN A 18 -0.37 -3.09 6.54
N ALA A 19 -0.11 -3.93 5.54
CA ALA A 19 1.25 -4.19 5.06
C ALA A 19 1.95 -2.90 4.60
N LEU A 20 1.26 -2.00 3.90
CA LEU A 20 1.83 -0.72 3.48
C LEU A 20 2.12 0.19 4.69
N ARG A 21 1.22 0.24 5.68
CA ARG A 21 1.45 1.01 6.92
C ARG A 21 2.70 0.52 7.65
N GLU A 22 2.87 -0.79 7.80
CA GLU A 22 4.04 -1.39 8.43
C GLU A 22 5.34 -1.01 7.73
N VAL A 23 5.36 -1.05 6.39
CA VAL A 23 6.54 -0.63 5.60
C VAL A 23 6.85 0.85 5.82
N LEU A 24 5.85 1.72 5.74
CA LEU A 24 6.06 3.16 5.95
C LEU A 24 6.54 3.47 7.38
N GLN A 25 6.00 2.76 8.38
CA GLN A 25 6.48 2.86 9.76
C GLN A 25 7.94 2.42 9.88
N GLY A 26 8.30 1.28 9.28
CA GLY A 26 9.68 0.76 9.27
C GLY A 26 10.67 1.70 8.57
N LEU A 27 10.22 2.47 7.59
CA LEU A 27 11.01 3.49 6.90
C LEU A 27 11.04 4.85 7.62
N GLY A 28 10.38 5.00 8.77
CA GLY A 28 10.38 6.25 9.55
C GLY A 28 9.48 7.36 8.97
N PHE A 29 8.44 7.00 8.22
CA PHE A 29 7.43 7.96 7.78
C PHE A 29 6.58 8.43 8.97
N PRO A 30 6.12 9.68 8.96
CA PRO A 30 5.41 10.25 10.10
C PRO A 30 3.99 9.69 10.14
N GLU A 31 3.43 9.60 11.35
CA GLU A 31 2.09 9.04 11.59
C GLU A 31 0.99 9.54 10.65
N PRO A 32 0.88 10.85 10.36
CA PRO A 32 -0.15 11.36 9.46
C PRO A 32 -0.14 10.73 8.07
N VAL A 33 1.02 10.28 7.56
CA VAL A 33 1.14 9.68 6.22
C VAL A 33 0.53 8.28 6.21
N TRP A 34 0.92 7.41 7.14
CA TRP A 34 0.39 6.05 7.15
C TRP A 34 -1.03 5.97 7.73
N ALA A 35 -1.43 6.92 8.57
CA ALA A 35 -2.80 7.05 9.04
C ALA A 35 -3.80 7.45 7.92
N ALA A 36 -3.31 8.08 6.85
CA ALA A 36 -4.12 8.45 5.70
C ALA A 36 -4.43 7.25 4.77
N ILE A 37 -3.71 6.13 4.91
CA ILE A 37 -3.93 4.90 4.15
C ILE A 37 -5.27 4.29 4.55
N ARG A 38 -6.09 3.90 3.57
CA ARG A 38 -7.41 3.28 3.82
C ARG A 38 -7.66 2.15 2.83
N PRO A 39 -8.23 1.02 3.28
CA PRO A 39 -8.77 0.04 2.35
C PRO A 39 -9.99 0.60 1.63
N GLN A 40 -10.12 0.28 0.35
CA GLN A 40 -11.27 0.62 -0.46
C GLN A 40 -11.64 -0.56 -1.35
N VAL A 41 -12.94 -0.76 -1.57
CA VAL A 41 -13.44 -1.69 -2.59
C VAL A 41 -14.16 -0.87 -3.64
N HIS A 42 -13.66 -0.91 -4.87
CA HIS A 42 -14.31 -0.26 -6.01
C HIS A 42 -15.71 -0.89 -6.24
N TYR A 43 -16.64 -0.17 -6.87
CA TYR A 43 -18.00 -0.69 -7.10
C TYR A 43 -18.03 -1.99 -7.95
N ARG A 44 -16.95 -2.26 -8.72
CA ARG A 44 -16.73 -3.50 -9.46
C ARG A 44 -16.14 -4.65 -8.62
N GLY A 45 -15.89 -4.43 -7.33
CA GLY A 45 -15.30 -5.38 -6.38
C GLY A 45 -13.79 -5.48 -6.38
N THR A 46 -13.11 -4.57 -7.05
CA THR A 46 -11.65 -4.53 -7.04
C THR A 46 -11.19 -4.03 -5.67
N ALA A 47 -10.39 -4.84 -4.97
CA ALA A 47 -9.69 -4.44 -3.75
C ALA A 47 -8.64 -3.39 -4.09
N GLN A 48 -8.69 -2.23 -3.43
CA GLN A 48 -7.84 -1.07 -3.68
C GLN A 48 -7.32 -0.52 -2.34
N VAL A 49 -6.19 0.18 -2.40
CA VAL A 49 -5.64 0.91 -1.26
C VAL A 49 -5.62 2.39 -1.62
N HIS A 50 -6.33 3.20 -0.86
CA HIS A 50 -6.29 4.66 -0.97
C HIS A 50 -5.15 5.17 -0.09
N VAL A 51 -4.12 5.75 -0.70
CA VAL A 51 -2.89 6.18 0.00
C VAL A 51 -2.96 7.63 0.51
N GLY A 52 -4.02 8.36 0.17
CA GLY A 52 -4.15 9.78 0.51
C GLY A 52 -3.19 10.66 -0.27
N VAL A 53 -3.01 11.89 0.23
CA VAL A 53 -2.02 12.84 -0.29
C VAL A 53 -0.76 12.70 0.56
N ILE A 54 0.37 12.48 -0.10
CA ILE A 54 1.69 12.44 0.52
C ILE A 54 2.49 13.61 -0.05
N ASP A 55 3.24 14.30 0.80
CA ASP A 55 4.16 15.34 0.38
C ASP A 55 5.16 14.83 -0.68
N ALA A 56 5.47 15.66 -1.68
CA ALA A 56 6.29 15.27 -2.82
C ALA A 56 7.71 14.84 -2.42
N GLY A 57 8.37 15.56 -1.51
CA GLY A 57 9.71 15.17 -1.03
C GLY A 57 9.69 13.84 -0.29
N ARG A 58 8.59 13.58 0.43
CA ARG A 58 8.37 12.30 1.13
C ARG A 58 8.12 11.14 0.17
N VAL A 59 7.47 11.39 -0.97
CA VAL A 59 7.35 10.40 -2.06
C VAL A 59 8.71 10.10 -2.69
N GLU A 60 9.59 11.10 -2.84
CA GLU A 60 10.94 10.88 -3.36
C GLU A 60 11.76 10.00 -2.41
N GLU A 61 11.76 10.28 -1.11
CA GLU A 61 12.41 9.41 -0.09
C GLU A 61 11.90 7.96 -0.17
N LEU A 62 10.59 7.77 -0.32
CA LEU A 62 9.99 6.45 -0.47
C LEU A 62 10.49 5.75 -1.73
N ALA A 63 10.53 6.47 -2.86
CA ALA A 63 10.98 5.91 -4.13
C ALA A 63 12.46 5.49 -4.09
N GLU A 64 13.31 6.25 -3.39
CA GLU A 64 14.71 5.87 -3.16
C GLU A 64 14.82 4.62 -2.28
N ALA A 65 14.06 4.55 -1.17
CA ALA A 65 14.04 3.39 -0.30
C ALA A 65 13.57 2.11 -1.02
N LEU A 66 12.57 2.22 -1.89
CA LEU A 66 12.08 1.11 -2.71
C LEU A 66 13.12 0.67 -3.76
N ARG A 67 13.83 1.61 -4.39
CA ARG A 67 14.91 1.28 -5.33
C ARG A 67 16.11 0.61 -4.64
N GLY A 68 16.44 1.03 -3.42
CA GLY A 68 17.50 0.41 -2.63
C GLY A 68 17.16 -1.00 -2.10
N SER A 69 15.87 -1.33 -1.96
CA SER A 69 15.40 -2.65 -1.51
C SER A 69 15.09 -3.62 -2.65
N ALA A 70 14.97 -3.13 -3.88
CA ALA A 70 14.91 -3.96 -5.08
C ALA A 70 16.30 -4.55 -5.37
N ASP A 71 16.61 -5.69 -4.78
CA ASP A 71 17.70 -6.55 -5.28
C ASP A 71 17.42 -6.86 -6.75
N PRO A 72 18.29 -6.48 -7.70
CA PRO A 72 18.13 -6.86 -9.09
C PRO A 72 18.44 -8.35 -9.21
N ARG A 73 17.50 -9.22 -8.84
CA ARG A 73 17.62 -10.65 -9.12
C ARG A 73 17.75 -10.79 -10.64
N PRO A 74 18.91 -11.22 -11.17
CA PRO A 74 19.05 -11.36 -12.62
C PRO A 74 18.09 -12.47 -13.09
N PRO A 75 17.57 -12.38 -14.33
CA PRO A 75 16.71 -13.42 -14.86
C PRO A 75 17.46 -14.75 -14.81
N ALA A 76 16.83 -15.77 -14.22
CA ALA A 76 17.32 -17.13 -14.26
C ALA A 76 17.53 -17.51 -15.74
N ARG A 77 18.77 -17.85 -16.10
CA ARG A 77 19.12 -18.42 -17.40
C ARG A 77 18.63 -19.86 -17.50
#